data_AF-A0A534S6A8-F1
#
_entry.id   AF-A0A534S6A8-F1
#
_cell.length_a   1.000
_cell.length_b   1.000
_cell.length_c   1.000
_cell.angle_alpha   90.00
_cell.angle_beta   90.00
_cell.angle_gamma   90.00
#
_symmetry.space_group_name_H-M   'P 1'
#
loop_
_entity.id
_entity.type
_entity.pdbx_description
1 polymer ?
#
loop_
_entity_poly.entity_id
_entity_poly.type
_entity_poly.pdbx_seq_one_letter_code
_entity_poly.pdbx_strand_id
1 'polypeptide(L)' 'IGLRYTTWSRMVLPREERSVETPYGPVRVKVAHAPDGTINVAPEIDDCRRIARERGVPLKLVHQAAVAAGLSSA' A
#
# COMPACT_ATOMS: atom_id res chain seq x y z
N ILE A 1 -38.91 -8.76 8.32
CA ILE A 1 -37.56 -8.17 8.18
C ILE A 1 -36.77 -9.10 7.27
N GLY A 2 -36.18 -8.60 6.18
CA GLY A 2 -35.52 -9.45 5.17
C GLY A 2 -34.50 -8.67 4.35
N LEU A 3 -33.51 -9.39 3.81
CA LEU A 3 -32.34 -8.85 3.10
C LEU A 3 -32.47 -9.10 1.59
N ARG A 4 -31.98 -8.16 0.78
CA ARG A 4 -31.79 -8.34 -0.66
C ARG A 4 -30.30 -8.22 -0.95
N TYR A 5 -29.74 -9.20 -1.64
CA TYR A 5 -28.34 -9.21 -2.05
C TYR A 5 -28.21 -9.80 -3.45
N THR A 6 -27.12 -9.51 -4.14
CA THR A 6 -26.78 -10.04 -5.46
C THR A 6 -25.28 -10.31 -5.55
N THR A 7 -24.88 -11.25 -6.40
CA THR A 7 -23.49 -11.66 -6.60
C THR A 7 -22.86 -10.90 -7.75
N TRP A 8 -21.60 -10.51 -7.58
CA TRP A 8 -20.79 -9.86 -8.61
C TRP A 8 -19.48 -10.61 -8.82
N SER A 9 -19.01 -10.63 -10.06
CA SER A 9 -17.66 -11.06 -10.41
C SER A 9 -16.69 -9.87 -10.38
N ARG A 10 -15.41 -10.13 -10.07
CA ARG A 10 -14.35 -9.12 -10.10
C ARG A 10 -13.07 -9.70 -10.67
N MET A 11 -12.30 -8.86 -11.36
CA MET A 11 -10.91 -9.13 -11.70
C MET A 11 -10.01 -8.59 -10.59
N VAL A 12 -9.04 -9.39 -10.14
CA VAL A 12 -8.09 -9.01 -9.09
C VAL A 12 -6.70 -9.15 -9.65
N LEU A 13 -5.90 -8.09 -9.56
CA LEU A 13 -4.51 -8.13 -9.99
C LEU A 13 -3.68 -9.02 -9.06
N PRO A 14 -2.70 -9.78 -9.58
CA PRO A 14 -1.72 -10.44 -8.75
C PRO A 14 -0.95 -9.39 -7.97
N ARG A 15 -0.84 -9.61 -6.67
CA ARG A 15 -0.17 -8.70 -5.76
C ARG A 15 0.52 -9.47 -4.65
N GLU A 16 1.57 -8.88 -4.14
CA GLU A 16 2.30 -9.37 -2.96
C GLU A 16 2.49 -8.26 -1.95
N GLU A 17 2.75 -8.66 -0.70
CA GLU A 17 3.10 -7.75 0.37
C GLU A 17 4.61 -7.79 0.59
N ARG A 18 5.23 -6.61 0.65
CA ARG A 18 6.66 -6.44 0.95
C ARG A 18 6.83 -5.44 2.08
N SER A 19 7.88 -5.58 2.88
CA SER A 19 8.30 -4.53 3.83
C SER A 19 9.41 -3.71 3.17
N VAL A 20 9.28 -2.39 3.14
CA VAL A 20 10.28 -1.47 2.56
C VAL A 20 10.81 -0.53 3.61
N GLU A 21 12.11 -0.28 3.57
CA GLU A 21 12.76 0.70 4.44
C GLU A 21 12.49 2.12 3.93
N THR A 22 12.07 3.00 4.83
CA THR A 22 11.91 4.43 4.55
C THR A 22 12.75 5.23 5.56
N PRO A 23 13.03 6.52 5.29
CA PRO A 23 13.69 7.39 6.28
C PRO A 23 12.97 7.49 7.62
N TYR A 24 11.70 7.08 7.70
CA TYR A 24 10.88 7.15 8.90
C TYR A 24 10.74 5.80 9.63
N GLY A 25 11.13 4.71 8.97
CA GLY A 25 11.03 3.33 9.43
C GLY A 25 10.46 2.36 8.37
N PRO A 26 10.39 1.06 8.69
CA PRO A 26 9.85 0.06 7.78
C PRO A 26 8.34 0.22 7.59
N VAL A 27 7.88 0.15 6.34
CA VAL A 27 6.46 0.23 5.96
C VAL A 27 6.11 -0.97 5.09
N ARG A 28 5.00 -1.65 5.38
CA ARG A 28 4.46 -2.66 4.46
C ARG A 28 3.82 -2.00 3.25
N VAL A 29 4.07 -2.55 2.07
CA VAL A 29 3.50 -2.11 0.80
C VAL A 29 2.90 -3.29 0.06
N LYS A 30 1.77 -3.06 -0.61
CA LYS A 30 1.19 -3.96 -1.59
C LYS A 30 1.74 -3.58 -2.96
N VAL A 31 2.42 -4.52 -3.62
CA VAL A 31 2.91 -4.36 -4.99
C VAL A 31 2.00 -5.17 -5.90
N ALA A 32 1.27 -4.51 -6.78
CA ALA A 32 0.38 -5.13 -7.74
C ALA A 32 0.93 -4.95 -9.16
N HIS A 33 0.94 -6.04 -9.93
CA HIS A 33 1.40 -6.06 -11.31
C HIS A 33 0.19 -6.07 -12.25
N ALA A 34 0.09 -5.04 -13.08
CA ALA A 34 -0.93 -4.96 -14.12
C ALA A 34 -0.48 -5.73 -15.39
N PRO A 35 -1.43 -6.23 -16.21
CA PRO A 35 -1.11 -6.97 -17.43
C PRO A 35 -0.32 -6.17 -18.48
N ASP A 36 -0.39 -4.84 -18.44
CA ASP A 36 0.35 -3.92 -19.32
C ASP A 36 1.78 -3.63 -18.81
N GLY A 37 2.21 -4.29 -17.73
CA GLY A 37 3.51 -4.11 -17.11
C GLY A 37 3.57 -3.00 -16.07
N THR A 38 2.47 -2.26 -15.85
CA THR A 38 2.43 -1.20 -14.84
C THR A 38 2.51 -1.79 -13.43
N ILE A 39 3.34 -1.21 -12.57
CA ILE A 39 3.47 -1.59 -11.17
C ILE A 39 2.77 -0.55 -10.32
N ASN A 40 1.83 -0.99 -9.48
CA ASN A 40 1.18 -0.15 -8.49
C ASN A 40 1.67 -0.51 -7.09
N VAL A 41 2.21 0.47 -6.38
CA VAL A 41 2.69 0.34 -5.00
C VAL A 41 1.75 1.08 -4.07
N ALA A 42 1.06 0.35 -3.21
CA ALA A 42 0.15 0.91 -2.21
C ALA A 42 0.69 0.64 -0.80
N PRO A 43 1.21 1.66 -0.08
CA PRO A 43 1.60 1.53 1.32
C PRO A 43 0.43 1.19 2.24
N GLU A 44 0.70 0.41 3.28
CA GLU A 44 -0.24 0.15 4.36
C GLU A 44 -0.46 1.42 5.19
N ILE A 45 -1.68 1.94 5.12
CA ILE A 45 -2.01 3.24 5.69
C ILE A 45 -1.86 3.28 7.21
N ASP A 46 -2.11 2.15 7.88
CA ASP A 46 -1.99 2.05 9.34
C ASP A 46 -0.52 2.08 9.79
N ASP A 47 0.39 1.46 9.02
CA ASP A 47 1.83 1.56 9.27
C ASP A 47 2.31 3.01 9.06
N CYS A 48 1.88 3.66 7.96
CA CYS A 48 2.22 5.06 7.70
C CYS A 48 1.68 6.00 8.79
N ARG A 49 0.45 5.78 9.27
CA ARG A 49 -0.17 6.56 10.35
C ARG A 49 0.55 6.35 11.69
N ARG A 50 0.92 5.13 12.01
CA ARG A 50 1.67 4.81 13.23
C ARG A 50 3.02 5.54 13.23
N ILE A 51 3.79 5.40 12.16
CA ILE A 51 5.11 6.04 12.03
C ILE A 51 4.99 7.56 12.03
N ALA A 52 4.01 8.13 11.32
CA ALA A 52 3.77 9.57 11.30
C ALA A 52 3.53 10.13 12.71
N ARG A 53 2.74 9.43 13.54
CA ARG A 53 2.49 9.81 14.94
C ARG A 53 3.73 9.64 15.81
N GLU A 54 4.42 8.52 15.71
CA GLU A 54 5.64 8.23 16.51
C GLU A 54 6.78 9.21 16.21
N ARG A 55 6.91 9.65 14.95
CA ARG A 55 7.99 10.55 14.50
C ARG A 55 7.60 12.02 14.46
N GLY A 56 6.32 12.35 14.65
CA GLY A 56 5.82 13.72 14.54
C GLY A 56 5.93 14.32 13.13
N VAL A 57 5.83 13.50 12.07
CA VAL A 57 5.93 13.93 10.67
C VAL A 57 4.59 13.83 9.95
N PRO A 58 4.35 14.63 8.89
CA PRO A 58 3.13 14.50 8.09
C PRO A 58 2.98 13.10 7.47
N LEU A 59 1.78 12.52 7.58
CA LEU A 59 1.42 11.22 6.97
C LEU A 59 1.79 11.14 5.48
N LYS A 60 1.61 12.25 4.76
CA LYS A 60 1.92 12.35 3.33
C LYS A 60 3.40 12.05 3.04
N LEU A 61 4.32 12.49 3.89
CA LEU A 61 5.75 12.23 3.71
C LEU A 61 6.08 10.75 3.87
N VAL A 62 5.54 10.12 4.92
CA VAL A 62 5.73 8.67 5.16
C VAL A 62 5.16 7.86 4.00
N HIS A 63 3.96 8.20 3.54
CA HIS A 63 3.32 7.54 2.41
C HIS A 63 4.14 7.70 1.12
N GLN A 64 4.59 8.91 0.79
CA GLN A 64 5.40 9.15 -0.41
C GLN A 64 6.74 8.43 -0.36
N ALA A 65 7.40 8.40 0.79
CA ALA A 65 8.65 7.66 0.97
C ALA A 65 8.44 6.15 0.78
N ALA A 66 7.35 5.59 1.31
CA ALA A 66 7.02 4.18 1.11
C ALA A 66 6.71 3.83 -0.35
N VAL A 67 5.98 4.70 -1.08
CA VAL A 67 5.76 4.52 -2.53
C VAL A 67 7.09 4.49 -3.28
N ALA A 68 7.96 5.47 -3.03
CA ALA A 68 9.26 5.58 -3.70
C ALA A 68 10.17 4.37 -3.41
N ALA A 69 10.21 3.91 -2.15
CA ALA A 69 10.99 2.75 -1.75
C ALA A 69 10.45 1.45 -2.37
N GLY A 70 9.12 1.30 -2.44
CA GLY A 70 8.49 0.14 -3.07
C GLY A 70 8.70 0.08 -4.58
N LEU A 71 8.73 1.21 -5.28
CA LEU A 71 9.07 1.26 -6.71
C LEU A 71 10.55 0.95 -6.97
N SER A 72 11.44 1.34 -6.07
CA SER A 72 12.89 1.09 -6.20
C SER A 72 13.28 -0.36 -5.91
N SER A 73 12.40 -1.09 -5.22
CA SER A 73 12.60 -2.49 -4.84
C SER A 73 11.82 -3.47 -5.72
N ALA A 74 11.03 -2.97 -6.69
CA ALA A 74 10.11 -3.74 -7.54
C ALA A 74 10.81 -4.38 -8.75
#